data_AF-X0Y510-F1
#
_entry.id   AF-X0Y510-F1
#
_cell.length_a   1.000
_cell.length_b   1.000
_cell.length_c   1.000
_cell.angle_alpha   90.00
_cell.angle_beta   90.00
_cell.angle_gamma   90.00
#
_symmetry.space_group_name_H-M   'P 1'
#
loop_
_entity.id
_entity.type
_entity.pdbx_description
1 polymer ?
#
loop_
_entity_poly.entity_id
_entity_poly.type
_entity_poly.pdbx_seq_one_letter_code
_entity_poly.pdbx_strand_id
1 'polypeptide(L)'
;MVTTASLIERLQARAKDEGMKQPEQVRRGLEQEMTAILTVEGAGGQPWDKDAGTLGAKRAVILVVGVNGSGKTTSIAKLAWSLKSDGKRVVLAAADTFRAAAIDQLCQWGERVQTEVVAHQQGADPGAVVFDALTAAERRGADAVIIDTA
;
A
#
# COMPACT_ATOMS: atom_id res chain seq x y z
N MET A 1 -13.23 10.52 18.37
CA MET A 1 -13.02 10.10 19.76
C MET A 1 -13.73 8.79 20.14
N VAL A 2 -14.31 8.03 19.20
CA VAL A 2 -15.14 6.85 19.53
C VAL A 2 -14.30 5.61 19.87
N THR A 3 -13.20 5.36 19.15
CA THR A 3 -12.42 4.11 19.30
C THR A 3 -11.82 3.92 20.69
N THR A 4 -11.14 4.94 21.24
CA THR A 4 -10.50 4.85 22.57
C THR A 4 -11.53 4.65 23.67
N ALA A 5 -12.64 5.40 23.65
CA ALA A 5 -13.68 5.27 24.66
C ALA A 5 -14.28 3.85 24.64
N SER A 6 -14.66 3.35 23.45
CA SER A 6 -15.21 2.00 23.30
C SER A 6 -14.21 0.88 23.64
N LEU A 7 -12.90 1.13 23.48
CA LEU A 7 -11.85 0.18 23.91
C LEU A 7 -11.76 0.12 25.43
N ILE A 8 -11.75 1.28 26.09
CA ILE A 8 -11.66 1.37 27.56
C ILE A 8 -12.91 0.79 28.22
N GLU A 9 -14.11 1.08 27.72
CA GLU A 9 -15.37 0.54 28.25
C GLU A 9 -15.40 -0.99 28.18
N ARG A 10 -15.00 -1.58 27.04
CA ARG A 10 -14.91 -3.04 26.87
C ARG A 10 -13.90 -3.66 27.83
N LEU A 11 -12.72 -3.05 27.95
CA LEU A 11 -11.69 -3.54 28.86
C LEU A 11 -12.12 -3.49 30.33
N GLN A 12 -12.83 -2.43 30.75
CA GLN A 12 -13.35 -2.30 32.11
C GLN A 12 -14.41 -3.35 32.44
N ALA A 13 -15.36 -3.58 31.53
CA ALA A 13 -16.37 -4.62 31.68
C ALA A 13 -15.70 -6.00 31.84
N ARG A 14 -14.77 -6.30 30.94
CA ARG A 14 -14.03 -7.57 30.93
C ARG A 14 -13.15 -7.76 32.16
N ALA A 15 -12.45 -6.73 32.61
CA ALA A 15 -11.65 -6.78 33.83
C ALA A 15 -12.48 -7.07 35.07
N LYS A 16 -13.72 -6.54 35.13
CA LYS A 16 -14.66 -6.82 36.20
C LYS A 16 -15.17 -8.27 36.14
N ASP A 17 -15.55 -8.74 34.97
CA ASP A 17 -16.13 -10.08 34.78
C ASP A 17 -15.09 -11.20 34.98
N GLU A 18 -13.86 -11.01 34.49
CA GLU A 18 -12.76 -11.98 34.62
C GLU A 18 -11.96 -11.82 35.92
N GLY A 19 -12.29 -10.83 36.75
CA GLY A 19 -11.61 -10.57 38.03
C GLY A 19 -10.14 -10.22 37.88
N MET A 20 -9.79 -9.42 36.87
CA MET A 20 -8.42 -8.97 36.63
C MET A 20 -7.97 -8.01 37.73
N LYS A 21 -7.00 -8.43 38.54
CA LYS A 21 -6.50 -7.67 39.70
C LYS A 21 -5.07 -7.19 39.53
N GLN A 22 -4.30 -7.84 38.65
CA GLN A 22 -2.90 -7.49 38.39
C GLN A 22 -2.77 -6.66 37.12
N PRO A 23 -1.89 -5.65 37.08
CA PRO A 23 -1.67 -4.80 35.90
C PRO A 23 -1.37 -5.60 34.61
N GLU A 24 -0.63 -6.71 34.72
CA GLU A 24 -0.31 -7.57 33.57
C GLU A 24 -1.54 -8.26 32.96
N GLN A 25 -2.55 -8.58 33.77
CA GLN A 25 -3.80 -9.16 33.27
C GLN A 25 -4.57 -8.14 32.45
N VAL A 26 -4.63 -6.90 32.94
CA VAL A 26 -5.26 -5.78 32.23
C VAL A 26 -4.51 -5.45 30.93
N ARG A 27 -3.16 -5.48 30.95
CA ARG A 27 -2.32 -5.27 29.75
C ARG A 27 -2.61 -6.32 28.66
N ARG A 28 -2.68 -7.60 29.03
CA ARG A 28 -3.06 -8.69 28.11
C ARG A 28 -4.48 -8.52 27.59
N GLY A 29 -5.42 -8.13 28.45
CA GLY A 29 -6.79 -7.81 28.06
C GLY A 29 -6.84 -6.70 27.00
N LEU A 30 -6.07 -5.62 27.20
CA LEU A 30 -5.97 -4.51 26.25
C LEU A 30 -5.42 -4.96 24.89
N GLU A 31 -4.34 -5.75 24.88
CA GLU A 31 -3.77 -6.31 23.64
C GLU A 31 -4.79 -7.15 22.88
N GLN A 32 -5.60 -7.95 23.58
CA GLN A 32 -6.65 -8.76 22.98
C GLN A 32 -7.79 -7.92 22.41
N GLU A 33 -8.27 -6.91 23.15
CA GLU A 33 -9.32 -6.00 22.65
C GLU A 33 -8.84 -5.17 21.46
N MET A 34 -7.59 -4.67 21.50
CA MET A 34 -6.99 -3.97 20.36
C MET A 34 -6.89 -4.89 19.14
N THR A 35 -6.45 -6.13 19.33
CA THR A 35 -6.38 -7.13 18.26
C THR A 35 -7.77 -7.43 17.70
N ALA A 36 -8.77 -7.60 18.56
CA ALA A 36 -10.16 -7.83 18.16
C ALA A 36 -10.72 -6.66 17.32
N ILE A 37 -10.40 -5.42 17.68
CA ILE A 37 -10.79 -4.23 16.90
C ILE A 37 -10.13 -4.23 15.51
N LEU A 38 -8.88 -4.68 15.41
CA LEU A 38 -8.13 -4.72 14.15
C LEU A 38 -8.44 -5.97 13.30
N THR A 39 -9.10 -6.98 13.88
CA THR A 39 -9.46 -8.20 13.18
C THR A 39 -10.77 -7.98 12.44
N VAL A 40 -10.71 -8.06 11.11
CA VAL A 40 -11.90 -7.99 10.25
C VAL A 40 -12.17 -9.40 9.73
N GLU A 41 -13.36 -9.93 10.00
CA GLU A 41 -13.76 -11.26 9.50
C GLU A 41 -13.67 -11.31 7.97
N GLY A 42 -13.01 -12.36 7.44
CA GLY A 42 -12.76 -12.52 6.00
C GLY A 42 -11.56 -11.76 5.45
N ALA A 43 -11.00 -10.81 6.19
CA ALA A 43 -9.72 -10.17 5.87
C ALA A 43 -8.61 -10.88 6.64
N GLY A 44 -8.12 -12.01 6.13
CA GLY A 44 -7.07 -12.85 6.76
C GLY A 44 -5.69 -12.18 6.86
N GLY A 45 -5.62 -10.87 7.11
CA GLY A 45 -4.38 -10.08 7.14
C GLY A 45 -3.70 -9.92 5.78
N GLN A 46 -4.23 -10.53 4.72
CA GLN A 46 -3.75 -10.40 3.35
C GLN A 46 -4.66 -9.44 2.58
N PRO A 47 -4.21 -8.20 2.32
CA PRO A 47 -5.01 -7.22 1.56
C PRO A 47 -5.20 -7.60 0.09
N TRP A 48 -4.37 -8.50 -0.43
CA TRP A 48 -4.53 -9.15 -1.72
C TRP A 48 -4.03 -10.58 -1.58
N ASP A 49 -4.67 -11.50 -2.29
CA ASP A 49 -4.21 -12.87 -2.29
C ASP A 49 -2.97 -12.97 -3.19
N LYS A 50 -1.85 -13.35 -2.57
CA LYS A 50 -0.56 -13.51 -3.24
C LYS A 50 -0.58 -14.68 -4.24
N ASP A 51 -1.50 -15.63 -4.04
CA ASP A 51 -1.64 -16.87 -4.81
C ASP A 51 -2.97 -16.94 -5.59
N ALA A 52 -4.08 -16.41 -5.06
CA ALA A 52 -5.34 -16.25 -5.80
C ALA A 52 -5.45 -14.89 -6.48
N GLY A 53 -5.24 -14.90 -7.79
CA GLY A 53 -6.36 -14.48 -8.63
C GLY A 53 -6.58 -12.98 -8.85
N THR A 54 -6.33 -12.10 -7.88
CA THR A 54 -6.28 -10.65 -8.09
C THR A 54 -4.92 -10.20 -8.65
N LEU A 55 -3.92 -11.09 -8.54
CA LEU A 55 -2.74 -11.26 -9.41
C LEU A 55 -2.86 -12.47 -10.35
N GLY A 56 -4.06 -13.03 -10.52
CA GLY A 56 -4.36 -14.07 -11.52
C GLY A 56 -4.81 -13.52 -12.87
N ALA A 57 -5.04 -12.21 -12.95
CA ALA A 57 -4.83 -11.49 -14.20
C ALA A 57 -3.33 -11.54 -14.50
N LYS A 58 -2.96 -11.72 -15.77
CA LYS A 58 -1.56 -11.79 -16.27
C LYS A 58 -0.64 -10.66 -15.74
N ARG A 59 -1.20 -9.57 -15.18
CA ARG A 59 -0.56 -8.38 -14.59
C ARG A 59 -1.40 -7.78 -13.46
N ALA A 60 -0.77 -7.39 -12.35
CA ALA A 60 -1.38 -6.46 -11.39
C ALA A 60 -1.25 -5.01 -11.84
N VAL A 61 -2.28 -4.22 -11.58
CA VAL A 61 -2.27 -2.76 -11.74
C VAL A 61 -2.57 -2.14 -10.38
N ILE A 62 -1.62 -1.36 -9.86
CA ILE A 62 -1.67 -0.80 -8.51
C ILE A 62 -1.70 0.73 -8.64
N LEU A 63 -2.87 1.32 -8.39
CA LEU A 63 -3.05 2.77 -8.36
C LEU A 63 -2.84 3.28 -6.93
N VAL A 64 -1.80 4.11 -6.73
CA VAL A 64 -1.49 4.65 -5.40
C VAL A 64 -2.05 6.05 -5.27
N VAL A 65 -3.02 6.21 -4.37
CA VAL A 65 -3.74 7.47 -4.14
C VAL A 65 -3.49 8.01 -2.73
N GLY A 66 -3.64 9.32 -2.56
CA GLY A 66 -3.54 9.98 -1.27
C GLY A 66 -3.13 11.44 -1.40
N VAL A 67 -3.13 12.19 -0.31
CA VAL A 67 -2.77 13.61 -0.32
C VAL A 67 -1.27 13.85 -0.49
N ASN A 68 -0.90 15.07 -0.88
CA ASN A 68 0.50 15.50 -0.95
C ASN A 68 1.20 15.35 0.41
N GLY A 69 2.46 14.88 0.39
CA GLY A 69 3.27 14.69 1.60
C GLY A 69 2.97 13.43 2.41
N SER A 70 1.97 12.62 2.02
CA SER A 70 1.66 11.35 2.70
C SER A 70 2.68 10.22 2.46
N GLY A 71 3.67 10.46 1.59
CA GLY A 71 4.74 9.50 1.28
C GLY A 71 4.45 8.54 0.13
N LYS A 72 3.49 8.85 -0.76
CA LYS A 72 3.10 8.01 -1.91
C LYS A 72 4.28 7.52 -2.75
N THR A 73 5.04 8.44 -3.33
CA THR A 73 6.20 8.13 -4.19
C THR A 73 7.25 7.26 -3.48
N THR A 74 7.50 7.52 -2.20
CA THR A 74 8.43 6.70 -1.38
C THR A 74 7.86 5.30 -1.12
N SER A 75 6.56 5.19 -0.86
CA SER A 75 5.88 3.90 -0.66
C SER A 75 5.82 3.09 -1.95
N ILE A 76 5.66 3.74 -3.10
CA ILE A 76 5.76 3.11 -4.44
C ILE A 76 7.14 2.48 -4.62
N ALA A 77 8.21 3.20 -4.30
CA ALA A 77 9.57 2.67 -4.40
C ALA A 77 9.78 1.43 -3.51
N LYS A 78 9.29 1.47 -2.26
CA LYS A 78 9.35 0.33 -1.33
C LYS A 78 8.57 -0.87 -1.85
N LEU A 79 7.38 -0.64 -2.40
CA LEU A 79 6.55 -1.70 -2.97
C LEU A 79 7.21 -2.32 -4.21
N ALA A 80 7.75 -1.49 -5.10
CA ALA A 80 8.49 -1.93 -6.27
C ALA A 80 9.70 -2.78 -5.88
N TRP A 81 10.46 -2.36 -4.87
CA TRP A 81 11.59 -3.11 -4.34
C TRP A 81 11.16 -4.46 -3.74
N SER A 82 10.06 -4.50 -2.97
CA SER A 82 9.53 -5.75 -2.41
C SER A 82 9.11 -6.72 -3.52
N LEU A 83 8.33 -6.27 -4.51
CA LEU A 83 7.88 -7.11 -5.62
C LEU A 83 9.05 -7.63 -6.46
N LYS A 84 10.06 -6.79 -6.72
CA LYS A 84 11.29 -7.21 -7.39
C LYS A 84 12.09 -8.22 -6.58
N SER A 85 12.14 -8.07 -5.26
CA SER A 85 12.80 -9.03 -4.37
C SER A 85 12.10 -10.39 -4.40
N ASP A 86 10.79 -10.42 -4.66
CA ASP A 86 9.99 -11.62 -4.92
C ASP A 86 10.10 -12.12 -6.38
N GLY A 87 11.04 -11.59 -7.17
CA GLY A 87 11.31 -12.00 -8.54
C GLY A 87 10.32 -11.46 -9.60
N LYS A 88 9.43 -10.53 -9.22
CA LYS A 88 8.45 -9.93 -10.15
C LYS A 88 9.09 -8.83 -11.00
N ARG A 89 8.66 -8.74 -12.25
CA ARG A 89 8.97 -7.63 -13.17
C ARG A 89 7.98 -6.50 -12.93
N VAL A 90 8.49 -5.30 -12.62
CA VAL A 90 7.69 -4.14 -12.27
C VAL A 90 7.92 -3.02 -13.29
N VAL A 91 6.88 -2.25 -13.59
CA VAL A 91 6.95 -0.97 -14.31
C VAL A 91 6.31 0.12 -13.44
N LEU A 92 6.92 1.30 -13.37
CA LEU A 92 6.37 2.44 -12.66
C LEU A 92 5.79 3.46 -13.64
N ALA A 93 4.70 4.13 -13.26
CA ALA A 93 4.09 5.20 -14.04
C ALA A 93 4.09 6.51 -13.23
N ALA A 94 4.74 7.55 -13.75
CA ALA A 94 4.82 8.87 -13.14
C ALA A 94 3.59 9.74 -13.47
N ALA A 95 2.42 9.34 -12.99
CA ALA A 95 1.16 10.02 -13.31
C ALA A 95 0.79 11.17 -12.33
N ASP A 96 1.62 11.47 -11.32
CA ASP A 96 1.64 12.79 -10.63
C ASP A 96 2.28 13.83 -11.57
N THR A 97 1.60 14.17 -12.67
CA THR A 97 2.12 15.07 -13.69
C THR A 97 2.02 16.54 -13.29
N PHE A 98 1.28 16.86 -12.22
CA PHE A 98 1.13 18.22 -11.73
C PHE A 98 2.41 18.72 -11.07
N ARG A 99 3.11 17.85 -10.34
CA ARG A 99 4.34 18.18 -9.61
C ARG A 99 5.55 17.65 -10.36
N ALA A 100 6.29 18.51 -11.08
CA ALA A 100 7.54 18.11 -11.76
C ALA A 100 8.50 17.35 -10.83
N ALA A 101 8.68 17.83 -9.59
CA ALA A 101 9.52 17.17 -8.62
C ALA A 101 9.06 15.74 -8.24
N ALA A 102 7.77 15.42 -8.39
CA ALA A 102 7.27 14.06 -8.16
C ALA A 102 7.70 13.10 -9.28
N ILE A 103 7.67 13.57 -10.54
CA ILE A 103 8.19 12.82 -11.69
C ILE A 103 9.68 12.52 -11.47
N ASP A 104 10.49 13.56 -11.21
CA ASP A 104 11.93 13.42 -10.98
C ASP A 104 12.25 12.50 -9.80
N GLN A 105 11.47 12.61 -8.72
CA GLN A 105 11.62 11.77 -7.55
C GLN A 105 11.31 10.30 -7.86
N LEU A 106 10.24 10.02 -8.62
CA LEU A 106 9.91 8.65 -9.01
C LEU A 106 10.96 8.07 -9.96
N CYS A 107 11.49 8.87 -10.90
CA CYS A 107 12.60 8.47 -11.78
C CYS A 107 13.84 8.07 -10.98
N GLN A 108 14.27 8.91 -10.01
CA GLN A 108 15.40 8.59 -9.13
C GLN A 108 15.16 7.32 -8.29
N TRP A 109 13.92 7.10 -7.84
CA TRP A 109 13.58 5.86 -7.16
C TRP A 109 13.64 4.66 -8.10
N GLY A 110 13.12 4.78 -9.31
CA GLY A 110 13.20 3.77 -10.36
C GLY A 110 14.64 3.34 -10.63
N GLU A 111 15.56 4.30 -10.75
CA GLU A 111 16.99 4.01 -10.87
C GLU A 111 17.53 3.21 -9.68
N ARG A 112 17.20 3.63 -8.45
CA ARG A 112 17.66 2.96 -7.21
C ARG A 112 17.15 1.54 -7.08
N VAL A 113 15.90 1.28 -7.47
CA VAL A 113 15.30 -0.07 -7.43
C VAL A 113 15.50 -0.84 -8.74
N GLN A 114 16.19 -0.24 -9.72
CA GLN A 114 16.41 -0.77 -11.07
C GLN A 114 15.09 -1.18 -11.75
N THR A 115 14.10 -0.31 -11.66
CA THR A 115 12.76 -0.47 -12.23
C THR A 115 12.53 0.64 -13.23
N GLU A 116 12.01 0.29 -14.40
CA GLU A 116 11.66 1.27 -15.41
C GLU A 116 10.55 2.21 -14.93
N VAL A 117 10.69 3.48 -15.28
CA VAL A 117 9.68 4.52 -15.07
C VAL A 117 9.21 5.05 -16.42
N VAL A 118 7.91 4.97 -16.66
CA VAL A 118 7.26 5.66 -17.77
C VAL A 118 6.80 7.03 -17.25
N ALA A 119 7.32 8.07 -17.89
CA ALA A 119 7.08 9.46 -17.53
C ALA A 119 6.92 10.32 -18.78
N HIS A 120 6.05 11.32 -18.68
CA HIS A 120 5.94 12.39 -19.67
C HIS A 120 6.42 13.71 -19.04
N GLN A 121 6.29 14.82 -19.78
CA GLN A 121 6.58 16.16 -19.27
C GLN A 121 5.57 16.62 -18.20
N GLN A 122 5.96 17.59 -17.38
CA GLN A 122 5.05 18.21 -16.42
C GLN A 122 3.80 18.77 -17.12
N GLY A 123 2.63 18.57 -16.52
CA GLY A 123 1.34 19.00 -17.06
C GLY A 123 0.80 18.11 -18.18
N ALA A 124 1.48 17.02 -18.54
CA ALA A 124 0.93 16.00 -19.43
C ALA A 124 -0.32 15.33 -18.83
N ASP A 125 -1.15 14.75 -19.69
CA ASP A 125 -2.32 13.98 -19.25
C ASP A 125 -1.88 12.74 -18.44
N PRO A 126 -2.29 12.60 -17.16
CA PRO A 126 -1.99 11.41 -16.36
C PRO A 126 -2.49 10.12 -17.02
N GLY A 127 -3.63 10.18 -17.72
CA GLY A 127 -4.21 9.04 -18.44
C GLY A 127 -3.28 8.51 -19.53
N ALA A 128 -2.68 9.41 -20.31
CA ALA A 128 -1.68 9.07 -21.33
C ALA A 128 -0.44 8.40 -20.74
N VAL A 129 0.08 8.90 -19.60
CA VAL A 129 1.21 8.26 -18.90
C VAL A 129 0.88 6.83 -18.48
N VAL A 130 -0.31 6.63 -17.91
CA VAL A 130 -0.78 5.30 -17.50
C VAL A 130 -0.97 4.37 -18.69
N PHE A 131 -1.54 4.87 -19.79
CA PHE A 131 -1.74 4.10 -21.01
C PHE A 131 -0.42 3.59 -21.59
N ASP A 132 0.59 4.45 -21.67
CA ASP A 132 1.93 4.08 -22.14
C ASP A 132 2.61 3.10 -21.18
N ALA A 133 2.43 3.27 -19.87
CA ALA A 133 2.98 2.36 -18.86
C ALA A 133 2.38 0.94 -18.97
N LEU A 134 1.07 0.84 -19.16
CA LEU A 134 0.38 -0.43 -19.39
C LEU A 134 0.84 -1.09 -20.70
N THR A 135 1.00 -0.30 -21.76
CA THR A 135 1.50 -0.78 -23.06
C THR A 135 2.94 -1.29 -22.95
N ALA A 136 3.81 -0.56 -22.25
CA ALA A 136 5.19 -0.98 -21.98
C ALA A 136 5.25 -2.26 -21.15
N ALA A 137 4.46 -2.33 -20.08
CA ALA A 137 4.32 -3.53 -19.25
C ALA A 137 3.83 -4.74 -20.05
N GLU A 138 2.92 -4.52 -21.00
CA GLU A 138 2.44 -5.57 -21.88
C GLU A 138 3.54 -6.17 -22.75
N ARG A 139 4.28 -5.31 -23.44
CA ARG A 139 5.37 -5.71 -24.35
C ARG A 139 6.53 -6.37 -23.60
N ARG A 140 6.80 -5.94 -22.37
CA ARG A 140 7.93 -6.41 -21.55
C ARG A 140 7.61 -7.63 -20.68
N GLY A 141 6.35 -8.08 -20.69
CA GLY A 141 5.95 -9.19 -19.83
C GLY A 141 5.96 -8.83 -18.34
N ALA A 142 5.81 -7.56 -17.97
CA ALA A 142 5.82 -7.16 -16.56
C ALA A 142 4.69 -7.87 -15.79
N ASP A 143 4.92 -8.14 -14.51
CA ASP A 143 3.96 -8.78 -13.60
C ASP A 143 3.15 -7.73 -12.82
N ALA A 144 3.68 -6.51 -12.66
CA ALA A 144 2.99 -5.42 -11.99
C ALA A 144 3.28 -4.05 -12.61
N VAL A 145 2.28 -3.18 -12.60
CA VAL A 145 2.39 -1.74 -12.91
C VAL A 145 1.97 -0.96 -11.68
N ILE A 146 2.83 -0.06 -11.19
CA ILE A 146 2.53 0.79 -10.03
C ILE A 146 2.47 2.24 -10.48
N ILE A 147 1.35 2.90 -10.20
CA ILE A 147 1.02 4.23 -10.72
C ILE A 147 1.06 5.23 -9.56
N ASP A 148 1.90 6.26 -9.69
CA ASP A 148 1.90 7.43 -8.80
C ASP A 148 0.85 8.44 -9.27
N THR A 149 0.11 9.06 -8.35
CA THR A 149 -0.89 10.08 -8.66
C THR A 149 -0.65 11.35 -7.86
N ALA A 150 -1.25 12.47 -8.28
CA ALA A 150 -1.30 13.69 -7.47
C ALA A 150 -2.02 13.44 -6.13
#